data_AF-A0A438VML5-F1
#
_entry.id   AF-A0A438VML5-F1
#
_cell.length_a   1.000
_cell.length_b   1.000
_cell.length_c   1.000
_cell.angle_alpha   90.00
_cell.angle_beta   90.00
_cell.angle_gamma   90.00
#
_symmetry.space_group_name_H-M   'P 1'
#
loop_
_entity.id
_entity.type
_entity.pdbx_description
1 polymer ?
#
loop_
_entity_poly.entity_id
_entity_poly.type
_entity_poly.pdbx_seq_one_letter_code
_entity_poly.pdbx_strand_id
1 'polypeptide(L)'
;GESADEMLETIAHTAPLLPKDKPRYLMGVGTPENILDAISLGVDMFDCVMPTRNARNATLFTHSGKISIKNAPYKLDNTPIEENC
;
A
#
# COMPACT_ATOMS: atom_id res chain seq x y z
N GLY A 1 -14.60 -7.13 -4.37
CA GLY A 1 -13.33 -7.29 -5.08
C GLY A 1 -12.87 -8.72 -4.88
N GLU A 2 -11.90 -9.15 -5.68
CA GLU A 2 -11.14 -10.38 -5.42
C GLU A 2 -10.42 -10.28 -4.07
N SER A 3 -10.10 -11.42 -3.48
CA SER A 3 -9.25 -11.51 -2.29
C SER A 3 -7.80 -11.15 -2.62
N ALA A 4 -7.01 -10.84 -1.59
CA ALA A 4 -5.58 -10.59 -1.78
C ALA A 4 -4.87 -11.83 -2.38
N ASP A 5 -5.26 -13.03 -1.94
CA ASP A 5 -4.68 -14.28 -2.42
C ASP A 5 -4.96 -14.51 -3.91
N GLU A 6 -6.21 -14.32 -4.36
CA GLU A 6 -6.58 -14.44 -5.79
C GLU A 6 -5.82 -13.44 -6.67
N MET A 7 -5.66 -12.21 -6.17
CA MET A 7 -4.87 -11.19 -6.86
C MET A 7 -3.40 -11.61 -6.99
N LEU A 8 -2.79 -12.11 -5.90
CA LEU A 8 -1.39 -12.55 -5.89
C LEU A 8 -1.15 -13.78 -6.77
N GLU A 9 -2.06 -14.76 -6.76
CA GLU A 9 -2.01 -15.91 -7.67
C GLU A 9 -2.05 -15.46 -9.14
N THR A 10 -2.91 -14.50 -9.46
CA THR A 10 -3.02 -13.93 -10.81
C THR A 10 -1.74 -13.21 -11.22
N ILE A 11 -1.14 -12.40 -10.33
CA ILE A 11 0.12 -11.70 -10.60
C ILE A 11 1.25 -12.72 -10.82
N ALA A 12 1.35 -13.74 -9.97
CA ALA A 12 2.38 -14.78 -10.07
C ALA A 12 2.33 -15.52 -11.41
N HIS A 13 1.12 -15.73 -11.95
CA HIS A 13 0.95 -16.34 -13.26
C HIS A 13 1.25 -15.37 -14.42
N THR A 14 0.79 -14.12 -14.32
CA THR A 14 0.79 -13.17 -15.45
C THR A 14 2.06 -12.33 -15.58
N ALA A 15 2.67 -11.91 -14.47
CA ALA A 15 3.86 -11.06 -14.50
C ALA A 15 5.05 -11.67 -15.27
N PRO A 16 5.35 -12.98 -15.17
CA PRO A 16 6.41 -13.62 -15.95
C PRO A 16 6.16 -13.65 -17.46
N LEU A 17 4.89 -13.54 -17.89
CA LEU A 17 4.51 -13.53 -19.31
C LEU A 17 4.76 -12.16 -19.97
N LEU A 18 4.94 -11.11 -19.16
CA LEU A 18 5.21 -9.76 -19.65
C LEU A 18 6.70 -9.56 -19.99
N PRO A 19 7.02 -8.72 -20.99
CA PRO A 19 8.41 -8.44 -21.39
C PRO A 19 9.29 -8.04 -20.20
N LYS A 20 10.47 -8.66 -20.08
CA LYS A 20 11.38 -8.45 -18.94
C LYS A 20 12.08 -7.09 -18.95
N ASP A 21 12.14 -6.45 -20.11
CA ASP A 21 12.80 -5.18 -20.37
C ASP A 21 11.84 -3.98 -20.29
N LYS A 22 10.60 -4.21 -19.87
CA LYS A 22 9.57 -3.16 -19.74
C LYS A 22 9.00 -3.13 -18.32
N PRO A 23 8.67 -1.94 -17.79
CA PRO A 23 8.06 -1.83 -16.47
C PRO A 23 6.66 -2.45 -16.45
N ARG A 24 6.36 -3.16 -15.36
CA ARG A 24 5.05 -3.75 -15.07
C ARG A 24 4.30 -2.87 -14.07
N TYR A 25 3.15 -2.37 -14.49
CA TYR A 25 2.32 -1.47 -13.69
C TYR A 25 1.07 -2.20 -13.20
N LEU A 26 0.88 -2.27 -11.88
CA LEU A 26 -0.29 -2.85 -11.24
C LEU A 26 -1.26 -1.75 -10.79
N MET A 27 -2.42 -1.71 -11.42
CA MET A 27 -3.39 -0.64 -11.23
C MET A 27 -4.26 -0.84 -9.99
N GLY A 28 -4.46 0.22 -9.20
CA GLY A 28 -5.45 0.26 -8.14
C GLY A 28 -5.10 -0.51 -6.84
N VAL A 29 -3.86 -1.00 -6.71
CA VAL A 29 -3.37 -1.71 -5.53
C VAL A 29 -2.54 -0.78 -4.65
N GLY A 30 -2.81 -0.77 -3.34
CA GLY A 30 -2.20 0.25 -2.46
C GLY A 30 -1.92 -0.11 -1.02
N THR A 31 -2.40 -1.24 -0.49
CA THR A 31 -2.01 -1.63 0.88
C THR A 31 -0.50 -1.91 0.94
N PRO A 32 0.21 -1.47 1.99
CA PRO A 32 1.65 -1.68 2.08
C PRO A 32 2.05 -3.15 1.91
N GLU A 33 1.27 -4.07 2.48
CA GLU A 33 1.50 -5.52 2.37
C GLU A 33 1.42 -6.00 0.92
N ASN A 34 0.34 -5.66 0.21
CA ASN A 34 0.14 -6.07 -1.18
C ASN A 34 1.19 -5.48 -2.13
N ILE A 35 1.65 -4.26 -1.86
CA ILE A 35 2.73 -3.64 -2.65
C ILE A 35 4.01 -4.47 -2.50
N LEU A 36 4.39 -4.84 -1.28
CA LEU A 36 5.59 -5.66 -1.03
C LEU A 36 5.49 -7.04 -1.70
N ASP A 37 4.33 -7.69 -1.58
CA ASP A 37 4.10 -9.00 -2.20
C ASP A 37 4.15 -8.90 -3.73
N ALA A 38 3.51 -7.90 -4.32
CA ALA A 38 3.54 -7.69 -5.77
C ALA A 38 4.93 -7.34 -6.33
N ILE A 39 5.74 -6.58 -5.56
CA ILE A 39 7.16 -6.34 -5.91
C ILE A 39 7.92 -7.67 -5.96
N SER A 40 7.68 -8.57 -5.00
CA SER A 40 8.31 -9.90 -5.00
C SER A 40 7.94 -10.74 -6.23
N LEU A 41 6.81 -10.45 -6.86
CA LEU A 41 6.32 -11.08 -8.09
C LEU A 41 6.72 -10.32 -9.37
N GLY A 42 7.52 -9.27 -9.26
CA GLY A 42 8.12 -8.55 -10.39
C GLY A 42 7.32 -7.35 -10.92
N VAL A 43 6.40 -6.80 -10.12
CA VAL A 43 5.71 -5.54 -10.41
C VAL A 43 6.58 -4.34 -10.04
N ASP A 44 6.61 -3.32 -10.90
CA ASP A 44 7.50 -2.16 -10.77
C ASP A 44 6.78 -0.86 -10.36
N MET A 45 5.49 -0.72 -10.70
CA MET A 45 4.72 0.50 -10.49
C MET A 45 3.33 0.23 -9.93
N PHE A 46 2.80 1.18 -9.16
CA PHE A 46 1.52 1.08 -8.47
C PHE A 46 0.80 2.42 -8.44
N ASP A 47 -0.53 2.39 -8.37
CA ASP A 47 -1.35 3.54 -8.01
C ASP A 47 -2.47 3.12 -7.06
N CYS A 48 -2.84 4.00 -6.13
CA CYS A 48 -4.01 3.79 -5.32
C CYS A 48 -4.54 5.09 -4.71
N VAL A 49 -5.86 5.23 -4.65
CA VAL A 49 -6.53 6.32 -3.93
C VAL A 49 -6.48 6.15 -2.41
N MET A 50 -6.12 4.96 -1.92
CA MET A 50 -6.23 4.57 -0.50
C MET A 50 -5.46 5.52 0.44
N PRO A 51 -4.20 5.92 0.19
CA PRO A 51 -3.48 6.81 1.10
C PRO A 51 -4.20 8.15 1.29
N THR A 52 -4.61 8.80 0.20
CA THR A 52 -5.29 10.09 0.28
C THR A 52 -6.69 9.96 0.88
N ARG A 53 -7.42 8.88 0.58
CA ARG A 53 -8.75 8.62 1.15
C ARG A 53 -8.67 8.36 2.65
N ASN A 54 -7.69 7.62 3.12
CA ASN A 54 -7.50 7.33 4.54
C ASN A 54 -7.11 8.60 5.31
N ALA A 55 -6.19 9.41 4.77
CA ALA A 55 -5.81 10.68 5.37
C ALA A 55 -7.01 11.63 5.57
N ARG A 56 -7.90 11.75 4.57
CA ARG A 56 -9.15 12.53 4.69
C ARG A 56 -10.09 12.01 5.79
N ASN A 57 -10.02 10.72 6.10
CA ASN A 57 -10.79 10.08 7.17
C ASN A 57 -10.00 9.95 8.48
N ALA A 58 -8.89 10.70 8.62
CA ALA A 58 -8.04 10.73 9.81
C ALA A 58 -7.35 9.39 10.16
N THR A 59 -7.16 8.53 9.17
CA THR A 59 -6.34 7.31 9.29
C THR A 59 -5.01 7.53 8.58
N LEU A 60 -3.91 7.34 9.30
CA LEU A 60 -2.55 7.53 8.83
C LEU A 60 -1.82 6.19 8.79
N PHE A 61 -0.89 6.04 7.84
CA PHE A 61 0.02 4.91 7.77
C PHE A 61 1.35 5.32 8.40
N THR A 62 1.89 4.47 9.26
CA THR A 62 3.22 4.59 9.87
C THR A 62 3.93 3.24 9.75
N HIS A 63 5.23 3.17 10.02
CA HIS A 63 5.98 1.91 10.10
C HIS A 63 5.44 0.96 11.17
N SER A 64 4.77 1.48 12.20
CA SER A 64 4.11 0.67 13.25
C SER A 64 2.68 0.25 12.88
N GLY A 65 2.22 0.56 11.67
CA GLY A 65 0.89 0.22 11.16
C GLY A 65 -0.03 1.43 11.00
N LYS A 66 -1.34 1.21 11.07
CA LYS A 66 -2.34 2.26 10.87
C LYS A 66 -2.72 2.91 12.20
N ILE A 67 -2.74 4.24 12.24
CA ILE A 67 -3.21 5.00 13.40
C ILE A 67 -4.42 5.87 13.04
N SER A 68 -5.31 6.07 14.00
CA SER A 68 -6.41 7.05 13.91
C SER A 68 -6.00 8.29 14.70
N ILE A 69 -5.68 9.39 13.99
CA ILE A 69 -5.12 10.61 14.61
C ILE A 69 -6.17 11.36 15.47
N LYS A 70 -7.45 10.98 15.35
CA LYS A 70 -8.54 11.51 16.20
C LYS A 70 -8.62 10.84 17.57
N ASN A 71 -7.83 9.81 17.84
CA ASN A 71 -7.87 9.10 19.12
C ASN A 71 -7.36 9.99 20.27
N ALA A 72 -7.92 9.80 21.47
CA ALA A 72 -7.62 10.61 22.65
C ALA A 72 -6.12 10.76 22.99
N PRO A 73 -5.25 9.73 22.84
CA PRO A 73 -3.82 9.86 23.13
C PRO A 73 -3.12 10.95 22.31
N TYR A 74 -3.58 11.22 21.09
CA TYR A 74 -2.97 12.19 20.17
C TYR A 74 -3.52 13.61 20.33
N LYS A 75 -4.48 13.84 21.24
CA LYS A 75 -5.21 15.12 21.33
C LYS A 75 -4.32 16.32 21.67
N LEU A 76 -3.28 16.10 22.46
CA LEU A 76 -2.32 17.11 22.90
C LEU A 76 -0.88 16.74 22.51
N ASP A 77 -0.75 15.74 21.65
CA ASP A 77 0.55 15.28 21.19
C ASP A 77 1.05 16.21 20.08
N ASN A 78 2.23 16.80 20.29
CA ASN A 78 2.86 17.72 19.35
C ASN A 78 4.07 17.08 18.65
N THR A 79 4.33 15.78 18.85
CA THR A 79 5.36 15.07 18.09
C THR A 79 4.94 14.94 16.62
N PRO A 80 5.90 14.75 15.69
CA PRO A 80 5.55 14.33 14.34
C PRO A 80 4.75 13.03 14.35
N ILE A 81 3.99 12.78 13.27
CA ILE A 81 3.24 11.53 13.08
C ILE A 81 4.18 10.31 13.15
N GLU A 82 5.36 10.44 12.55
CA GLU A 82 6.41 9.43 12.56
C GLU A 82 7.78 10.12 12.42
N GLU A 83 8.73 9.70 13.25
CA GLU A 83 10.12 10.13 13.17
C GLU A 83 10.77 9.51 11.92
N ASN A 84 11.44 10.33 11.10
CA ASN A 84 12.09 9.92 9.83
C ASN A 84 11.12 9.47 8.71
N CYS A 85 9.87 9.94 8.73
CA CYS A 85 8.93 9.79 7.60
C CYS A 85 9.46 10.40 6.29
#